data_AF-A0A0H3C6D7-F1
#
_entry.id   AF-A0A0H3C6D7-F1
#
_cell.length_a   1.000
_cell.length_b   1.000
_cell.length_c   1.000
_cell.angle_alpha   90.00
_cell.angle_beta   90.00
_cell.angle_gamma   90.00
#
_symmetry.space_group_name_H-M   'P 1'
#
loop_
_entity.id
_entity.type
_entity.pdbx_description
1 polymer ?
#
loop_
_entity_poly.entity_id
_entity_poly.type
_entity_poly.pdbx_seq_one_letter_code
_entity_poly.pdbx_strand_id
1 'polypeptide(L)'
;MSKITPLAHAALIGLAIAGFSASIAMAQAPAEPSKAAKPARQCFYLSDWRGWTAPDKNTLYMKVRGRDVYRVDLAYGSNQLTWPGTHLVSVVRGPDSVCHPLDLDLRVSDGFGMPLPIRAKTITKLTPEEVQALPKKHRP
;
A
#
# COMPACT_ATOMS: atom_id res chain seq x y z
N MET A 1 38.92 -3.32 39.04
CA MET A 1 38.99 -1.86 39.24
C MET A 1 40.14 -1.32 38.39
N SER A 2 39.86 -0.89 37.16
CA SER A 2 40.86 -0.24 36.29
C SER A 2 40.51 1.24 36.20
N LYS A 3 41.48 2.08 36.54
CA LYS A 3 41.34 3.52 36.76
C LYS A 3 42.41 4.24 35.93
N ILE A 4 41.97 5.30 35.23
CA ILE A 4 42.70 6.51 34.76
C ILE A 4 43.73 6.27 33.63
N THR A 5 43.88 7.05 32.55
CA THR A 5 43.72 8.51 32.34
C THR A 5 43.74 8.85 30.83
N PRO A 6 43.05 9.90 30.35
CA PRO A 6 43.23 10.47 29.01
C PRO A 6 44.29 11.57 29.00
N LEU A 7 45.19 11.56 28.02
CA LEU A 7 46.15 12.65 27.77
C LEU A 7 45.74 13.42 26.53
N ALA A 8 45.17 14.60 26.78
CA ALA A 8 45.06 15.68 25.81
C ALA A 8 46.45 16.22 25.48
N HIS A 9 46.72 16.47 24.21
CA HIS A 9 47.80 17.36 23.77
C HIS A 9 47.25 18.40 22.81
N ALA A 10 47.74 19.60 23.03
CA ALA A 10 47.18 20.87 22.65
C ALA A 10 47.46 21.28 21.20
N ALA A 11 46.65 22.24 20.77
CA ALA A 11 46.71 22.98 19.52
C ALA A 11 48.11 23.57 19.21
N LEU A 12 48.45 23.66 17.92
CA LEU A 12 49.26 24.74 17.39
C LEU A 12 48.79 25.13 15.98
N ILE A 13 48.61 26.43 15.83
CA ILE A 13 48.19 27.19 14.65
C ILE A 13 49.36 27.24 13.64
N GLY A 14 49.09 27.05 12.35
CA GLY A 14 50.05 27.23 11.27
C GLY A 14 49.36 27.78 10.02
N LEU A 15 49.51 29.07 9.79
CA LEU A 15 49.01 29.85 8.67
C LEU A 15 50.01 29.77 7.49
N ALA A 16 49.47 29.68 6.26
CA ALA A 16 49.96 30.30 5.01
C ALA A 16 50.40 29.39 3.83
N ILE A 17 49.51 29.36 2.82
CA ILE A 17 49.68 29.63 1.37
C ILE A 17 50.79 28.88 0.60
N ALA A 18 50.39 27.94 -0.27
CA ALA A 18 50.96 27.77 -1.61
C ALA A 18 49.97 27.02 -2.50
N GLY A 19 49.69 27.58 -3.69
CA GLY A 19 48.67 27.09 -4.60
C GLY A 19 48.99 25.73 -5.22
N PHE A 20 47.95 24.93 -5.42
CA PHE A 20 47.91 23.94 -6.48
C PHE A 20 46.47 23.80 -6.97
N SER A 21 46.19 24.45 -8.10
CA SER A 21 44.94 24.30 -8.83
C SER A 21 44.91 22.89 -9.45
N ALA A 22 44.47 21.90 -8.69
CA ALA A 22 44.09 20.60 -9.21
C ALA A 22 42.61 20.64 -9.57
N SER A 23 42.31 20.85 -10.84
CA SER A 23 40.99 20.70 -11.42
C SER A 23 40.49 19.28 -11.15
N ILE A 24 39.65 19.11 -10.13
CA ILE A 24 38.93 17.87 -9.89
C ILE A 24 37.83 17.85 -10.96
N ALA A 25 38.09 17.16 -12.06
CA ALA A 25 37.06 16.82 -13.04
C ALA A 25 36.01 15.98 -12.30
N MET A 26 34.95 16.65 -11.86
CA MET A 26 33.79 16.03 -11.25
C MET A 26 33.11 15.25 -12.38
N ALA A 27 33.46 13.98 -12.52
CA ALA A 27 32.79 13.05 -13.41
C ALA A 27 31.32 13.01 -13.00
N GLN A 28 30.49 13.74 -13.74
CA GLN A 28 29.05 13.69 -13.64
C GLN A 28 28.63 12.28 -14.05
N ALA A 29 28.49 11.40 -13.07
CA ALA A 29 27.81 10.14 -13.26
C ALA A 29 26.41 10.46 -13.83
N PRO A 30 25.98 9.81 -14.93
CA PRO A 30 24.64 9.99 -15.45
C PRO A 30 23.65 9.70 -14.33
N ALA A 31 22.81 10.68 -13.99
CA ALA A 31 21.71 10.46 -13.08
C ALA A 31 20.79 9.42 -13.72
N GLU A 32 20.89 8.18 -13.26
CA GLU A 32 19.96 7.13 -13.66
C GLU A 32 18.55 7.60 -13.30
N PRO A 33 17.57 7.50 -14.23
CA PRO A 33 16.22 7.92 -13.94
C PRO A 33 15.70 7.09 -12.77
N SER A 34 15.43 7.75 -11.65
CA SER A 34 14.84 7.16 -10.45
C SER A 34 13.58 6.42 -10.87
N LYS A 35 13.69 5.09 -10.93
CA LYS A 35 12.59 4.21 -11.28
C LYS A 35 11.57 4.34 -10.15
N ALA A 36 10.48 5.05 -10.41
CA ALA A 36 9.41 5.31 -9.46
C ALA A 36 9.16 4.05 -8.62
N ALA A 37 9.37 4.17 -7.30
CA ALA A 37 9.25 3.05 -6.39
C ALA A 37 7.84 2.47 -6.52
N LYS A 38 7.74 1.21 -6.94
CA LYS A 38 6.46 0.52 -7.00
C LYS A 38 5.89 0.53 -5.58
N PRO A 39 4.60 0.87 -5.39
CA PRO A 39 4.00 0.88 -4.08
C PRO A 39 4.27 -0.45 -3.39
N ALA A 40 4.70 -0.40 -2.13
CA ALA A 40 4.95 -1.59 -1.33
C ALA A 40 3.73 -2.51 -1.44
N ARG A 41 3.95 -3.78 -1.83
CA ARG A 41 2.87 -4.75 -1.97
C ARG A 41 2.32 -5.04 -0.59
N GLN A 42 1.11 -4.58 -0.35
CA GLN A 42 0.44 -4.76 0.93
C GLN A 42 -0.50 -5.95 0.79
N CYS A 43 -0.02 -7.10 1.26
CA CYS A 43 -0.81 -8.31 1.31
C CYS A 43 -1.69 -8.30 2.56
N PHE A 44 -2.84 -8.96 2.46
CA PHE A 44 -3.68 -9.24 3.62
C PHE A 44 -4.32 -10.63 3.51
N TYR A 45 -4.82 -11.17 4.61
CA TYR A 45 -5.52 -12.45 4.63
C TYR A 45 -7.02 -12.26 4.44
N LEU A 46 -7.67 -13.08 3.61
CA LEU A 46 -9.13 -13.06 3.46
C LEU A 46 -9.84 -13.38 4.77
N SER A 47 -9.22 -14.20 5.63
CA SER A 47 -9.71 -14.48 6.98
C SER A 47 -9.76 -13.24 7.90
N ASP A 48 -9.00 -12.18 7.58
CA ASP A 48 -9.00 -10.90 8.28
C ASP A 48 -10.06 -9.92 7.75
N TRP A 49 -10.79 -10.26 6.68
CA TRP A 49 -11.86 -9.44 6.14
C TRP A 49 -13.05 -9.40 7.10
N ARG A 50 -13.59 -8.20 7.33
CA ARG A 50 -14.67 -7.96 8.32
C ARG A 50 -15.90 -7.29 7.73
N GLY A 51 -15.77 -6.63 6.59
CA GLY A 51 -16.88 -5.90 6.00
C GLY A 51 -16.51 -5.26 4.68
N TRP A 52 -17.52 -4.87 3.93
CA TRP A 52 -17.34 -4.18 2.68
C TRP A 52 -18.46 -3.17 2.43
N THR A 53 -18.17 -2.19 1.59
CA THR A 53 -19.16 -1.30 1.00
C THR A 53 -18.78 -1.03 -0.45
N ALA A 54 -19.76 -0.64 -1.27
CA ALA A 54 -19.51 -0.21 -2.64
C ALA A 54 -20.26 1.10 -2.91
N PRO A 55 -19.56 2.17 -3.32
CA PRO A 55 -20.22 3.39 -3.78
C PRO A 55 -20.86 3.23 -5.16
N ASP A 56 -20.31 2.36 -6.00
CA ASP A 56 -20.74 2.13 -7.37
C ASP A 56 -20.48 0.67 -7.80
N LYS A 57 -20.75 0.36 -9.06
CA LYS A 57 -20.63 -1.00 -9.61
C LYS A 57 -19.20 -1.50 -9.75
N ASN A 58 -18.19 -0.63 -9.72
CA ASN A 58 -16.79 -0.93 -10.04
C ASN A 58 -15.83 -0.64 -8.88
N THR A 59 -16.27 0.01 -7.81
CA THR A 59 -15.43 0.31 -6.65
C THR A 59 -15.92 -0.39 -5.40
N LEU A 60 -14.99 -0.97 -4.65
CA LEU A 60 -15.26 -1.73 -3.44
C LEU A 60 -14.31 -1.24 -2.33
N TYR A 61 -14.85 -0.91 -1.17
CA TYR A 61 -14.05 -0.65 0.03
C TYR A 61 -14.14 -1.87 0.93
N MET A 62 -13.02 -2.51 1.18
CA MET A 62 -12.92 -3.69 2.02
C MET A 62 -12.24 -3.34 3.34
N LYS A 63 -12.93 -3.59 4.44
CA LYS A 63 -12.35 -3.48 5.79
C LYS A 63 -11.65 -4.77 6.15
N VAL A 64 -10.36 -4.66 6.42
CA VAL A 64 -9.51 -5.78 6.79
C VAL A 64 -8.87 -5.45 8.12
N ARG A 65 -8.80 -6.43 9.04
CA ARG A 65 -8.15 -6.36 10.36
C ARG A 65 -8.04 -4.96 11.01
N GLY A 66 -8.89 -4.70 12.00
CA GLY A 66 -8.83 -3.45 12.76
C GLY A 66 -9.35 -2.26 11.95
N ARG A 67 -8.45 -1.34 11.58
CA ARG A 67 -8.77 -0.08 10.87
C ARG A 67 -8.27 -0.03 9.42
N ASP A 68 -7.68 -1.11 8.92
CA ASP A 68 -7.18 -1.12 7.54
C ASP A 68 -8.36 -1.21 6.57
N VAL A 69 -8.39 -0.30 5.60
CA VAL A 69 -9.38 -0.32 4.53
C VAL A 69 -8.65 -0.33 3.20
N TYR A 70 -9.07 -1.24 2.33
CA TYR A 70 -8.53 -1.37 0.98
C TYR A 70 -9.58 -0.92 -0.02
N ARG A 71 -9.20 -0.04 -0.94
CA ARG A 71 -9.97 0.23 -2.15
C ARG A 71 -9.61 -0.81 -3.20
N VAL A 72 -10.63 -1.48 -3.69
CA VAL A 72 -10.54 -2.44 -4.79
C VAL A 72 -11.29 -1.83 -5.97
N ASP A 73 -10.56 -1.53 -7.04
CA ASP A 73 -11.19 -1.14 -8.29
C ASP A 73 -11.35 -2.40 -9.14
N LEU A 74 -12.54 -2.62 -9.66
CA LEU A 74 -12.93 -3.83 -10.38
C LEU A 74 -12.69 -3.66 -11.88
N ALA A 75 -12.12 -4.68 -12.51
CA ALA A 75 -12.06 -4.80 -13.97
C ALA A 75 -13.44 -5.11 -14.53
N TYR A 76 -14.16 -6.00 -13.84
CA TYR A 76 -15.52 -6.40 -14.14
C TYR A 76 -16.31 -6.41 -12.83
N GLY A 77 -17.17 -5.39 -12.69
CA GLY A 77 -18.05 -5.23 -11.55
C GLY A 77 -19.51 -5.57 -11.86
N SER A 78 -20.41 -5.23 -10.94
CA SER A 78 -21.84 -5.51 -11.09
C SER A 78 -22.67 -4.45 -10.39
N ASN A 79 -23.81 -4.08 -11.00
CA ASN A 79 -24.76 -3.14 -10.38
C ASN A 79 -25.34 -3.69 -9.07
N GLN A 80 -25.35 -5.03 -8.90
CA GLN A 80 -25.80 -5.67 -7.67
C GLN A 80 -25.02 -5.20 -6.43
N LEU A 81 -23.76 -4.77 -6.58
CA LEU A 81 -22.97 -4.27 -5.44
C LEU A 81 -23.62 -3.10 -4.68
N THR A 82 -24.50 -2.36 -5.35
CA THR A 82 -25.19 -1.20 -4.78
C THR A 82 -26.61 -1.51 -4.29
N TRP A 83 -27.07 -2.75 -4.47
CA TRP A 83 -28.43 -3.16 -4.12
C TRP A 83 -28.54 -3.53 -2.64
N PRO A 84 -29.71 -3.27 -2.02
CA PRO A 84 -29.96 -3.71 -0.65
C PRO A 84 -30.01 -5.24 -0.57
N GLY A 85 -29.45 -5.82 0.49
CA GLY A 85 -29.44 -7.26 0.72
C GLY A 85 -28.34 -8.05 0.01
N THR A 86 -27.52 -7.37 -0.80
CA THR A 86 -26.39 -7.99 -1.47
C THR A 86 -25.27 -8.35 -0.50
N HIS A 87 -24.66 -9.51 -0.71
CA HIS A 87 -23.48 -9.98 -0.01
C HIS A 87 -22.40 -10.43 -0.99
N LEU A 88 -21.16 -10.44 -0.50
CA LEU A 88 -20.02 -10.94 -1.26
C LEU A 88 -19.63 -12.32 -0.75
N VAL A 89 -19.30 -13.19 -1.68
CA VAL A 89 -18.81 -14.54 -1.44
C VAL A 89 -17.38 -14.61 -1.94
N SER A 90 -16.43 -14.85 -1.05
CA SER A 90 -15.05 -15.12 -1.41
C SER A 90 -14.87 -16.58 -1.81
N VAL A 91 -14.14 -16.82 -2.89
CA VAL A 91 -13.79 -18.17 -3.35
C VAL A 91 -12.29 -18.37 -3.22
N VAL A 92 -11.89 -19.23 -2.29
CA VAL A 92 -10.49 -19.54 -2.02
C VAL A 92 -10.13 -20.86 -2.69
N ARG A 93 -9.14 -20.84 -3.59
CA ARG A 93 -8.64 -22.03 -4.32
C ARG A 93 -7.17 -22.35 -4.02
N GLY A 94 -6.62 -21.74 -2.98
CA GLY A 94 -5.21 -21.77 -2.62
C GLY A 94 -4.97 -21.06 -1.28
N PRO A 95 -3.81 -20.42 -1.05
CA PRO A 95 -3.59 -19.62 0.14
C PRO A 95 -4.63 -18.50 0.24
N ASP A 96 -5.05 -18.18 1.47
CA ASP A 96 -6.03 -17.11 1.74
C ASP A 96 -5.39 -15.71 1.76
N SER A 97 -4.07 -15.61 1.50
CA SER A 97 -3.37 -14.35 1.37
C SER A 97 -3.61 -13.70 0.00
N VAL A 98 -4.12 -12.48 0.01
CA VAL A 98 -4.34 -11.64 -1.17
C VAL A 98 -3.19 -10.65 -1.29
N CYS A 99 -2.33 -10.84 -2.29
CA CYS A 99 -1.22 -9.93 -2.59
C CYS A 99 -1.40 -9.20 -3.92
N HIS A 100 -2.16 -9.80 -4.84
CA HIS A 100 -2.46 -9.30 -6.17
C HIS A 100 -3.96 -9.31 -6.43
N PRO A 101 -4.44 -8.49 -7.39
CA PRO A 101 -5.86 -8.47 -7.76
C PRO A 101 -6.42 -9.84 -8.18
N LEU A 102 -5.60 -10.70 -8.80
CA LEU A 102 -6.00 -12.04 -9.22
C LEU A 102 -6.17 -13.03 -8.06
N ASP A 103 -5.56 -12.75 -6.91
CA ASP A 103 -5.70 -13.58 -5.70
C ASP A 103 -7.08 -13.36 -5.05
N LEU A 104 -7.74 -12.25 -5.37
CA LEU A 104 -9.07 -11.89 -4.88
C LEU A 104 -10.17 -12.37 -5.83
N ASP A 105 -10.65 -13.60 -5.65
CA ASP A 105 -11.82 -14.14 -6.34
C ASP A 105 -13.08 -13.88 -5.49
N LEU A 106 -13.90 -12.93 -5.93
CA LEU A 106 -15.16 -12.56 -5.30
C LEU A 106 -16.32 -12.83 -6.23
N ARG A 107 -17.45 -13.18 -5.63
CA ARG A 107 -18.75 -13.25 -6.29
C ARG A 107 -19.73 -12.36 -5.54
N VAL A 108 -20.59 -11.68 -6.26
CA VAL A 108 -21.69 -10.90 -5.71
C VAL A 108 -22.98 -11.73 -5.77
N SER A 109 -23.75 -11.72 -4.70
CA SER A 109 -24.99 -12.47 -4.58
C SER A 109 -26.04 -11.57 -3.92
N ASP A 110 -27.23 -11.51 -4.50
CA ASP A 110 -28.41 -10.89 -3.90
C ASP A 110 -29.25 -11.89 -3.09
N GLY A 111 -28.76 -13.13 -2.93
CA GLY A 111 -29.48 -14.22 -2.26
C GLY A 111 -30.45 -14.97 -3.17
N PHE A 112 -30.63 -14.54 -4.42
CA PHE A 112 -31.53 -15.15 -5.37
C PHE A 112 -30.74 -15.63 -6.61
N GLY A 113 -30.72 -16.94 -6.83
CA GLY A 113 -30.01 -17.53 -7.97
C GLY A 113 -28.49 -17.65 -7.77
N MET A 114 -27.75 -17.59 -8.88
CA MET A 114 -26.32 -17.90 -8.88
C MET A 114 -25.46 -16.64 -8.64
N PRO A 115 -24.49 -16.68 -7.70
CA PRO A 115 -23.59 -15.56 -7.47
C PRO A 115 -22.77 -15.19 -8.71
N LEU A 116 -22.77 -13.92 -9.08
CA LEU A 116 -22.08 -13.39 -10.25
C LEU A 116 -20.59 -13.11 -9.93
N PRO A 117 -19.64 -13.55 -10.77
CA PRO A 117 -18.23 -13.28 -10.54
C PRO A 117 -17.91 -11.80 -10.76
N ILE A 118 -17.15 -11.22 -9.83
CA ILE A 118 -16.53 -9.90 -9.98
C ILE A 118 -15.01 -10.04 -9.92
N ARG A 119 -14.27 -9.15 -10.59
CA ARG A 119 -12.81 -9.26 -10.71
C ARG A 119 -12.12 -7.97 -10.35
N ALA A 120 -11.17 -8.05 -9.41
CA ALA A 120 -10.33 -6.92 -9.07
C ALA A 120 -9.34 -6.60 -10.20
N LYS A 121 -9.20 -5.31 -10.50
CA LYS A 121 -8.17 -4.74 -11.37
C LYS A 121 -6.99 -4.23 -10.53
N THR A 122 -7.29 -3.52 -9.45
CA THR A 122 -6.32 -2.90 -8.56
C THR A 122 -6.78 -3.02 -7.12
N ILE A 123 -5.82 -3.15 -6.20
CA ILE A 123 -6.05 -3.16 -4.76
C ILE A 123 -5.08 -2.14 -4.16
N THR A 124 -5.62 -1.15 -3.45
CA THR A 124 -4.86 -0.06 -2.84
C THR A 124 -5.26 0.07 -1.38
N LYS A 125 -4.31 0.02 -0.45
CA LYS A 125 -4.59 0.33 0.95
C LYS A 125 -4.82 1.84 1.07
N LEU A 126 -5.93 2.20 1.69
CA LEU A 126 -6.25 3.59 2.02
C LEU A 126 -5.55 3.97 3.31
N THR A 127 -5.04 5.19 3.33
CA THR A 127 -4.54 5.85 4.54
C THR A 127 -5.68 6.17 5.50
N PRO A 128 -5.42 6.29 6.81
CA PRO A 128 -6.44 6.66 7.78
C PRO A 128 -7.17 7.98 7.45
N GLU A 129 -6.48 8.92 6.80
CA GLU A 129 -7.00 10.21 6.35
C GLU A 129 -7.98 10.02 5.18
N GLU A 130 -7.62 9.19 4.19
CA GLU A 130 -8.50 8.85 3.06
C GLU A 130 -9.76 8.13 3.53
N VAL A 131 -9.65 7.21 4.50
CA VAL A 131 -10.81 6.50 5.07
C VAL A 131 -11.76 7.47 5.79
N GLN A 132 -11.23 8.50 6.44
CA GLN A 132 -12.04 9.53 7.08
C GLN A 132 -12.71 10.47 6.08
N ALA A 133 -12.07 10.70 4.93
CA ALA A 133 -12.63 11.47 3.83
C ALA A 133 -13.76 10.72 3.09
N LEU A 134 -13.87 9.39 3.23
CA LEU A 134 -14.97 8.64 2.66
C LEU A 134 -16.32 9.09 3.27
N PRO A 135 -17.37 9.26 2.44
CA PRO A 135 -18.71 9.55 2.94
C PRO A 135 -19.15 8.52 3.97
N LYS A 136 -19.86 8.95 5.03
CA LYS A 136 -20.24 8.05 6.14
C LYS A 136 -20.96 6.78 5.69
N LYS A 137 -21.72 6.85 4.59
CA LYS A 137 -22.44 5.74 3.97
C LYS A 137 -21.53 4.66 3.36
N HIS A 138 -20.33 5.01 2.92
CA HIS A 138 -19.38 4.12 2.23
C HIS A 138 -18.17 3.77 3.10
N ARG A 139 -18.26 3.99 4.42
CA ARG A 139 -17.24 3.52 5.36
C ARG A 139 -17.65 2.13 5.85
N PRO A 140 -16.84 1.09 5.58
CA PRO A 140 -17.15 -0.29 5.95
C PRO A 140 -16.92 -0.64 7.44
#